data_AF-A0AAV3ZI55-F1
#
_entry.id   AF-A0AAV3ZI55-F1
#
_cell.length_a   1.000
_cell.length_b   1.000
_cell.length_c   1.000
_cell.angle_alpha   90.00
_cell.angle_beta   90.00
_cell.angle_gamma   90.00
#
_symmetry.space_group_name_H-M   'P 1'
#
loop_
_entity.id
_entity.type
_entity.pdbx_description
1 polymer ?
#
loop_
_entity_poly.entity_id
_entity_poly.type
_entity_poly.pdbx_seq_one_letter_code
_entity_poly.pdbx_strand_id
1 'polypeptide(L)'
;MDMTEDEGNSTVRLFSSRNKSRKRIIIAVLVLLVVCLALSLALGLGLRSRSEDLSKLPLNERMKRASDVLSRVPLIDGHNDLPHQFRKLVENKVWSVDLKAGWPDVHTDIPRIRQGQLGAQFWVSYISCDSQYKDAVRGALDQVDVIKKYVARYPDTFRFVTTAQGKTL
;
A
#
# COMPACT_ATOMS: atom_id res chain seq x y z
N MET A 1 15.72 90.83 -9.25
CA MET A 1 15.85 89.43 -8.77
C MET A 1 14.46 88.94 -8.44
N ASP A 2 13.82 88.21 -9.36
CA ASP A 2 12.53 87.57 -9.13
C ASP A 2 12.77 86.17 -8.55
N MET A 3 12.27 85.92 -7.35
CA MET A 3 12.55 84.73 -6.51
C MET A 3 11.34 83.80 -6.43
N THR A 4 10.35 83.92 -7.32
CA THR A 4 9.05 83.21 -7.18
C THR A 4 8.81 82.01 -8.11
N GLU A 5 9.68 81.74 -9.10
CA GLU A 5 9.50 80.63 -10.05
C GLU A 5 9.99 79.24 -9.56
N ASP A 6 10.81 79.17 -8.50
CA ASP A 6 11.48 77.92 -8.09
C ASP A 6 10.61 77.01 -7.17
N GLU A 7 9.70 77.61 -6.38
CA GLU A 7 8.84 76.85 -5.45
C GLU A 7 7.73 76.05 -6.16
N GLY A 8 7.18 76.61 -7.25
CA GLY A 8 6.14 75.95 -8.06
C GLY A 8 6.66 74.74 -8.83
N ASN A 9 7.91 74.79 -9.30
CA ASN A 9 8.53 73.68 -10.04
C ASN A 9 8.94 72.53 -9.09
N SER A 10 9.38 72.88 -7.88
CA SER A 10 9.80 71.93 -6.85
C SER A 10 8.63 71.10 -6.29
N THR A 11 7.49 71.75 -6.01
CA THR A 11 6.28 71.08 -5.54
C THR A 11 5.67 70.17 -6.61
N VAL A 12 5.56 70.62 -7.87
CA VAL A 12 5.06 69.81 -8.99
C VAL A 12 5.95 68.58 -9.26
N ARG A 13 7.28 68.72 -9.15
CA ARG A 13 8.23 67.59 -9.27
C ARG A 13 8.10 66.59 -8.12
N LEU A 14 7.90 67.05 -6.89
CA LEU A 14 7.64 66.19 -5.72
C LEU A 14 6.34 65.39 -5.88
N PHE A 15 5.24 66.04 -6.28
CA PHE A 15 3.97 65.36 -6.52
C PHE A 15 4.04 64.38 -7.70
N SER A 16 4.71 64.75 -8.79
CA SER A 16 4.94 63.89 -9.96
C SER A 16 5.81 62.67 -9.61
N SER A 17 6.90 62.87 -8.86
CA SER A 17 7.78 61.80 -8.36
C SER A 17 7.04 60.85 -7.40
N ARG A 18 6.25 61.39 -6.47
CA ARG A 18 5.43 60.61 -5.52
C ARG A 18 4.34 59.80 -6.24
N ASN A 19 3.74 60.35 -7.29
CA ASN A 19 2.74 59.66 -8.13
C ASN A 19 3.38 58.57 -9.02
N LYS A 20 4.59 58.82 -9.53
CA LYS A 20 5.39 57.86 -10.32
C LYS A 20 5.83 56.66 -9.47
N SER A 21 6.22 56.89 -8.22
CA SER A 21 6.56 55.83 -7.25
C SER A 21 5.35 54.99 -6.83
N ARG A 22 4.18 55.61 -6.59
CA ARG A 22 2.92 54.87 -6.33
C ARG A 22 2.51 53.97 -7.50
N LYS A 23 2.60 54.47 -8.74
CA LYS A 23 2.32 53.66 -9.95
C LYS A 23 3.24 52.45 -10.07
N ARG A 24 4.54 52.61 -9.76
CA ARG A 24 5.52 51.49 -9.75
C ARG A 24 5.18 50.44 -8.70
N ILE A 25 4.79 50.86 -7.49
CA ILE A 25 4.38 49.93 -6.41
C ILE A 25 3.12 49.15 -6.82
N ILE A 26 2.12 49.84 -7.39
CA ILE A 26 0.88 49.19 -7.85
C ILE A 26 1.18 48.15 -8.94
N ILE A 27 2.03 48.49 -9.92
CA ILE A 27 2.44 47.56 -10.98
C ILE A 27 3.19 46.37 -10.37
N ALA A 28 4.11 46.58 -9.43
CA ALA A 28 4.84 45.49 -8.78
C ALA A 28 3.92 44.55 -7.99
N VAL A 29 2.93 45.09 -7.28
CA VAL A 29 1.92 44.30 -6.55
C VAL A 29 1.03 43.52 -7.51
N LEU A 30 0.58 44.13 -8.62
CA LEU A 30 -0.21 43.44 -9.64
C LEU A 30 0.58 42.31 -10.31
N VAL A 31 1.85 42.54 -10.65
CA VAL A 31 2.74 41.50 -11.18
C VAL A 31 2.91 40.37 -10.17
N LEU A 32 3.14 40.68 -8.90
CA LEU A 32 3.27 39.67 -7.85
C LEU A 32 1.99 38.83 -7.70
N LEU A 33 0.81 39.47 -7.71
CA LEU A 33 -0.48 38.79 -7.63
C LEU A 33 -0.70 37.86 -8.82
N VAL A 34 -0.37 38.30 -10.04
CA VAL A 34 -0.47 37.45 -11.26
C VAL A 34 0.48 36.26 -11.18
N VAL A 35 1.71 36.46 -10.69
CA VAL A 35 2.68 35.37 -10.49
C VAL A 35 2.18 34.38 -9.44
N CYS A 36 1.67 34.85 -8.30
CA CYS A 36 1.10 33.98 -7.27
C CYS A 36 -0.12 33.20 -7.79
N LEU A 37 -0.98 33.84 -8.59
CA LEU A 37 -2.13 33.18 -9.20
C LEU A 37 -1.68 32.11 -10.21
N ALA A 38 -0.69 32.41 -11.06
CA ALA A 38 -0.14 31.45 -12.02
C ALA A 38 0.51 30.25 -11.33
N LEU A 39 1.30 30.49 -10.26
CA LEU A 39 1.94 29.43 -9.47
C LEU A 39 0.91 28.54 -8.77
N SER A 40 -0.12 29.13 -8.17
CA SER A 40 -1.18 28.38 -7.49
C SER A 40 -2.05 27.59 -8.48
N LEU A 41 -2.31 28.12 -9.67
CA LEU A 41 -3.00 27.39 -10.75
C LEU A 41 -2.15 26.24 -11.29
N ALA A 42 -0.86 26.45 -11.50
CA ALA A 42 0.08 25.42 -11.94
C ALA A 42 0.20 24.29 -10.91
N LEU A 43 0.29 24.63 -9.62
CA LEU A 43 0.25 23.64 -8.53
C LEU A 43 -1.07 22.89 -8.49
N GLY A 44 -2.20 23.60 -8.61
CA GLY A 44 -3.54 23.01 -8.61
C GLY A 44 -3.74 22.03 -9.76
N LEU A 45 -3.29 22.37 -10.97
CA LEU A 45 -3.35 21.48 -12.14
C LEU A 45 -2.38 20.30 -12.03
N GLY A 46 -1.16 20.53 -11.52
CA GLY A 46 -0.19 19.46 -11.27
C GLY A 46 -0.65 18.45 -10.21
N LEU A 47 -1.35 18.91 -9.18
CA LEU A 47 -1.94 18.04 -8.15
C LEU A 47 -3.20 17.32 -8.66
N ARG A 48 -4.02 17.96 -9.49
CA ARG A 48 -5.25 17.37 -10.06
C ARG A 48 -4.98 16.27 -11.08
N SER A 49 -3.79 16.22 -11.67
CA SER A 49 -3.36 15.16 -12.59
C SER A 49 -3.07 13.81 -11.90
N ARG A 50 -3.13 13.71 -10.57
CA ARG A 50 -2.74 12.51 -9.83
C ARG A 50 -3.90 11.54 -9.52
N SER A 51 -4.82 11.36 -10.47
CA SER A 51 -5.64 10.15 -10.51
C SER A 51 -5.29 9.37 -11.78
N GLU A 52 -4.09 8.79 -11.81
CA GLU A 52 -3.83 7.74 -12.78
C GLU A 52 -4.80 6.59 -12.49
N ASP A 53 -5.65 6.29 -13.45
CA ASP A 53 -6.43 5.05 -13.43
C ASP A 53 -5.45 3.89 -13.45
N LEU A 54 -5.22 3.27 -12.29
CA LEU A 54 -4.28 2.16 -12.11
C LEU A 54 -4.54 1.02 -13.08
N SER A 55 -5.78 0.85 -13.58
CA SER A 55 -6.12 -0.18 -14.55
C SER A 55 -5.44 0.02 -15.91
N LYS A 56 -5.07 1.27 -16.24
CA LYS A 56 -4.45 1.64 -17.53
C LYS A 56 -2.93 1.50 -17.56
N LEU A 57 -2.28 1.32 -16.40
CA LEU A 57 -0.84 1.12 -16.34
C LEU A 57 -0.45 -0.25 -16.91
N PRO A 58 0.74 -0.40 -17.52
CA PRO A 58 1.28 -1.70 -17.90
C PRO A 58 1.30 -2.70 -16.74
N LEU A 59 1.12 -4.00 -17.03
CA LEU A 59 1.02 -5.05 -16.00
C LEU A 59 2.23 -5.05 -15.06
N ASN A 60 3.45 -4.91 -15.59
CA ASN A 60 4.69 -4.87 -14.81
C ASN A 60 4.70 -3.70 -13.80
N GLU A 61 4.16 -2.54 -14.16
CA GLU A 61 4.06 -1.41 -13.24
C GLU A 61 3.01 -1.66 -12.15
N ARG A 62 1.86 -2.23 -12.52
CA ARG A 62 0.83 -2.62 -11.53
C ARG A 62 1.37 -3.67 -10.56
N MET A 63 2.09 -4.67 -11.06
CA MET A 63 2.74 -5.70 -10.24
C MET A 63 3.81 -5.11 -9.33
N LYS A 64 4.63 -4.19 -9.84
CA LYS A 64 5.64 -3.49 -9.01
C LYS A 64 4.98 -2.70 -7.89
N ARG A 65 3.90 -1.95 -8.19
CA ARG A 65 3.14 -1.21 -7.17
C ARG A 65 2.51 -2.16 -6.14
N ALA A 66 1.89 -3.26 -6.58
CA ALA A 66 1.34 -4.27 -5.68
C ALA A 66 2.40 -4.87 -4.76
N SER A 67 3.56 -5.25 -5.32
CA SER A 67 4.67 -5.82 -4.56
C SER A 67 5.27 -4.83 -3.55
N ASP A 68 5.35 -3.55 -3.90
CA ASP A 68 5.80 -2.48 -3.01
C ASP A 68 4.82 -2.21 -1.85
N VAL A 69 3.51 -2.40 -2.07
CA VAL A 69 2.53 -2.35 -0.98
C VAL A 69 2.68 -3.58 -0.09
N LEU A 70 2.72 -4.78 -0.67
CA LEU A 70 2.80 -6.04 0.06
C LEU A 70 4.12 -6.24 0.82
N SER A 71 5.20 -5.56 0.43
CA SER A 71 6.47 -5.59 1.17
C SER A 71 6.39 -4.82 2.49
N ARG A 72 5.48 -3.85 2.58
CA ARG A 72 5.27 -2.99 3.76
C ARG A 72 4.07 -3.43 4.58
N VAL A 73 3.04 -3.94 3.91
CA VAL A 73 1.79 -4.43 4.51
C VAL A 73 1.52 -5.83 3.95
N PRO A 74 2.16 -6.87 4.52
CA PRO A 74 1.99 -8.24 4.04
C PRO A 74 0.53 -8.70 4.06
N LEU A 75 0.16 -9.54 3.10
CA LEU A 75 -1.20 -10.05 2.99
C LEU A 75 -1.55 -10.94 4.19
N ILE A 76 -2.77 -10.78 4.71
CA ILE A 76 -3.40 -11.69 5.67
C ILE A 76 -4.57 -12.35 4.96
N ASP A 77 -4.43 -13.64 4.64
CA ASP A 77 -5.50 -14.42 4.01
C ASP A 77 -6.35 -15.14 5.06
N GLY A 78 -7.68 -15.11 4.87
CA GLY A 78 -8.66 -15.60 5.83
C GLY A 78 -9.06 -17.07 5.69
N HIS A 79 -8.66 -17.77 4.62
CA HIS A 79 -9.17 -19.10 4.34
C HIS A 79 -8.31 -19.89 3.34
N ASN A 80 -7.47 -20.80 3.86
CA ASN A 80 -6.68 -21.70 3.02
C ASN A 80 -6.80 -23.17 3.43
N ASP A 81 -7.19 -24.01 2.47
CA ASP A 81 -7.47 -25.43 2.61
C ASP A 81 -6.24 -26.36 2.40
N LEU A 82 -5.01 -25.84 2.50
CA LEU A 82 -3.82 -26.69 2.46
C LEU A 82 -3.88 -27.92 3.41
N PRO A 83 -4.42 -27.82 4.65
CA PRO A 83 -4.60 -29.00 5.50
C PRO A 83 -5.48 -30.08 4.86
N HIS A 84 -6.55 -29.68 4.17
CA HIS A 84 -7.41 -30.61 3.45
C HIS A 84 -6.66 -31.31 2.30
N GLN A 85 -5.72 -30.62 1.64
CA GLN A 85 -4.86 -31.25 0.62
C GLN A 85 -3.93 -32.31 1.23
N PHE A 86 -3.37 -32.07 2.42
CA PHE A 86 -2.64 -33.11 3.16
C PHE A 86 -3.52 -34.34 3.44
N ARG A 87 -4.78 -34.14 3.84
CA ARG A 87 -5.72 -35.25 4.04
C ARG A 87 -5.98 -36.02 2.75
N LYS A 88 -6.30 -35.30 1.67
CA LYS A 88 -6.75 -35.89 0.41
C LYS A 88 -5.63 -36.59 -0.35
N LEU A 89 -4.46 -35.97 -0.43
CA LEU A 89 -3.38 -36.42 -1.32
C LEU A 89 -2.38 -37.34 -0.64
N VAL A 90 -2.19 -37.20 0.68
CA VAL A 90 -1.18 -37.96 1.43
C VAL A 90 -1.69 -38.50 2.76
N GLU A 91 -3.00 -38.58 2.96
CA GLU A 91 -3.62 -39.17 4.17
C GLU A 91 -3.07 -38.57 5.48
N ASN A 92 -2.88 -37.24 5.51
CA ASN A 92 -2.29 -36.50 6.64
C ASN A 92 -0.82 -36.86 6.97
N LYS A 93 -0.11 -37.58 6.11
CA LYS A 93 1.33 -37.89 6.26
C LYS A 93 2.17 -36.63 5.98
N VAL A 94 2.15 -35.65 6.89
CA VAL A 94 2.82 -34.35 6.75
C VAL A 94 4.29 -34.47 6.33
N TRP A 95 4.98 -35.52 6.78
CA TRP A 95 6.39 -35.75 6.50
C TRP A 95 6.69 -36.27 5.09
N SER A 96 5.69 -36.75 4.34
CA SER A 96 5.87 -37.30 3.00
C SER A 96 5.95 -36.24 1.89
N VAL A 97 5.69 -34.97 2.22
CA VAL A 97 5.75 -33.84 1.28
C VAL A 97 6.77 -32.84 1.80
N ASP A 98 7.51 -32.19 0.90
CA ASP A 98 8.34 -31.05 1.27
C ASP A 98 7.80 -29.73 0.70
N LEU A 99 7.13 -28.94 1.54
CA LEU A 99 6.61 -27.62 1.15
C LEU A 99 7.72 -26.63 0.76
N LYS A 100 8.96 -26.82 1.21
CA LYS A 100 10.11 -25.97 0.82
C LYS A 100 10.52 -26.20 -0.63
N ALA A 101 10.50 -27.45 -1.08
CA ALA A 101 10.75 -27.81 -2.48
C ALA A 101 9.59 -27.42 -3.42
N GLY A 102 8.40 -27.19 -2.85
CA GLY A 102 7.18 -26.92 -3.60
C GLY A 102 6.29 -28.15 -3.73
N TRP A 103 5.01 -27.93 -4.01
CA TRP A 103 4.04 -29.01 -4.18
C TRP A 103 3.10 -28.72 -5.36
N PRO A 104 3.37 -29.32 -6.55
CA PRO A 104 2.67 -28.98 -7.78
C PRO A 104 1.15 -29.18 -7.75
N ASP A 105 0.66 -30.19 -7.04
CA ASP A 105 -0.77 -30.57 -7.02
C ASP A 105 -1.67 -29.66 -6.17
N VAL A 106 -1.08 -28.68 -5.48
CA VAL A 106 -1.80 -27.75 -4.61
C VAL A 106 -1.55 -26.30 -5.02
N HIS A 107 -2.32 -25.36 -4.49
CA HIS A 107 -2.12 -23.93 -4.76
C HIS A 107 -1.12 -23.25 -3.81
N THR A 108 -0.73 -23.93 -2.72
CA THR A 108 0.02 -23.32 -1.63
C THR A 108 1.22 -24.17 -1.24
N ASP A 109 2.41 -23.58 -1.36
CA ASP A 109 3.68 -24.09 -0.86
C ASP A 109 4.57 -22.92 -0.44
N ILE A 110 5.73 -23.19 0.16
CA ILE A 110 6.59 -22.14 0.71
C ILE A 110 7.14 -21.21 -0.40
N PRO A 111 7.62 -21.70 -1.56
CA PRO A 111 8.04 -20.82 -2.65
C PRO A 111 6.95 -19.83 -3.06
N ARG A 112 5.69 -20.28 -3.23
CA ARG A 112 4.57 -19.41 -3.62
C ARG A 112 4.14 -18.47 -2.50
N ILE A 113 4.19 -18.90 -1.23
CA ILE A 113 3.94 -18.03 -0.06
C ILE A 113 4.92 -16.84 -0.04
N ARG A 114 6.22 -17.12 -0.29
CA ARG A 114 7.25 -16.08 -0.33
C ARG A 114 7.08 -15.17 -1.54
N GLN A 115 6.85 -15.73 -2.72
CA GLN A 115 6.62 -14.97 -3.94
C GLN A 115 5.40 -14.06 -3.84
N GLY A 116 4.32 -14.55 -3.22
CA GLY A 116 3.06 -13.81 -3.02
C GLY A 116 3.08 -12.84 -1.85
N GLN A 117 4.17 -12.76 -1.08
CA GLN A 117 4.32 -11.86 0.07
C GLN A 117 3.19 -12.04 1.11
N LEU A 118 2.81 -13.29 1.34
CA LEU A 118 1.82 -13.68 2.36
C LEU A 118 2.47 -13.57 3.75
N GLY A 119 1.93 -12.72 4.60
CA GLY A 119 2.44 -12.48 5.96
C GLY A 119 1.74 -13.30 7.04
N ALA A 120 0.44 -13.57 6.88
CA ALA A 120 -0.31 -14.43 7.78
C ALA A 120 -1.42 -15.18 7.04
N GLN A 121 -1.81 -16.32 7.60
CA GLN A 121 -2.80 -17.21 7.00
C GLN A 121 -3.66 -17.84 8.10
N PHE A 122 -4.97 -17.77 7.92
CA PHE A 122 -5.91 -18.62 8.64
C PHE A 122 -6.01 -19.96 7.90
N TRP A 123 -5.42 -21.00 8.49
CA TRP A 123 -5.46 -22.37 7.98
C TRP A 123 -6.76 -23.05 8.40
N VAL A 124 -7.44 -23.69 7.45
CA VAL A 124 -8.78 -24.22 7.69
C VAL A 124 -8.71 -25.66 8.17
N SER A 125 -9.33 -25.92 9.33
CA SER A 125 -9.63 -27.29 9.80
C SER A 125 -10.98 -27.74 9.23
N TYR A 126 -11.05 -27.93 7.92
CA TYR A 126 -12.27 -28.32 7.22
C TYR A 126 -12.51 -29.84 7.30
N ILE A 127 -13.77 -30.24 7.50
CA ILE A 127 -14.27 -31.61 7.43
C ILE A 127 -15.58 -31.63 6.65
N SER A 128 -15.83 -32.68 5.86
CA SER A 128 -17.08 -32.86 5.13
C SER A 128 -18.29 -32.89 6.07
N CYS A 129 -19.40 -32.28 5.63
CA CYS A 129 -20.69 -32.37 6.32
C CYS A 129 -21.15 -33.82 6.51
N ASP A 130 -20.74 -34.75 5.66
CA ASP A 130 -21.08 -36.17 5.79
C ASP A 130 -20.53 -36.83 7.06
N SER A 131 -19.53 -36.19 7.69
CA SER A 131 -18.96 -36.60 8.98
C SER A 131 -19.79 -36.15 10.18
N GLN A 132 -20.80 -35.30 9.97
CA GLN A 132 -21.70 -34.83 11.03
C GLN A 132 -22.40 -36.01 11.70
N TYR A 133 -22.47 -35.97 13.03
CA TYR A 133 -22.95 -37.08 13.88
C TYR A 133 -22.17 -38.39 13.74
N LYS A 134 -20.98 -38.36 13.13
CA LYS A 134 -20.05 -39.48 12.99
C LYS A 134 -18.70 -39.08 13.58
N ASP A 135 -17.68 -38.93 12.74
CA ASP A 135 -16.29 -38.68 13.08
C ASP A 135 -15.88 -37.21 12.92
N ALA A 136 -16.82 -36.26 12.78
CA ALA A 136 -16.52 -34.84 12.58
C ALA A 136 -15.54 -34.27 13.62
N VAL A 137 -15.73 -34.59 14.91
CA VAL A 137 -14.85 -34.09 15.99
C VAL A 137 -13.43 -34.65 15.83
N ARG A 138 -13.31 -35.97 15.60
CA ARG A 138 -12.01 -36.62 15.39
C ARG A 138 -11.31 -36.01 14.18
N GLY A 139 -12.02 -35.93 13.05
CA GLY A 139 -11.47 -35.37 11.82
C GLY A 139 -10.99 -33.93 12.00
N ALA A 140 -11.75 -33.09 12.71
CA ALA A 140 -11.33 -31.71 12.98
C ALA A 140 -10.06 -31.66 13.83
N LEU A 141 -9.96 -32.48 14.87
CA LEU A 141 -8.75 -32.56 15.69
C LEU A 141 -7.54 -33.07 14.88
N ASP A 142 -7.73 -34.05 13.99
CA ASP A 142 -6.67 -34.53 13.09
C ASP A 142 -6.18 -33.42 12.15
N GLN A 143 -7.06 -32.54 11.65
CA GLN A 143 -6.65 -31.40 10.81
C GLN A 143 -5.95 -30.30 11.61
N VAL A 144 -6.39 -30.03 12.84
CA VAL A 144 -5.66 -29.14 13.76
C VAL A 144 -4.25 -29.67 14.05
N ASP A 145 -4.10 -30.98 14.22
CA ASP A 145 -2.80 -31.63 14.40
C ASP A 145 -1.91 -31.50 13.15
N VAL A 146 -2.45 -31.72 11.94
CA VAL A 146 -1.73 -31.47 10.68
C VAL A 146 -1.22 -30.04 10.59
N ILE A 147 -2.06 -29.05 10.89
CA ILE A 147 -1.70 -27.63 10.90
C ILE A 147 -0.50 -27.40 11.84
N LYS A 148 -0.59 -27.88 13.07
CA LYS A 148 0.49 -27.73 14.05
C LYS A 148 1.78 -28.42 13.60
N LYS A 149 1.70 -29.62 13.00
CA LYS A 149 2.85 -30.39 12.52
C LYS A 149 3.62 -29.67 11.41
N TYR A 150 2.96 -29.20 10.35
CA TYR A 150 3.71 -28.53 9.27
C TYR A 150 4.17 -27.12 9.68
N VAL A 151 3.43 -26.42 10.54
CA VAL A 151 3.89 -25.14 11.10
C VAL A 151 5.18 -25.36 11.92
N ALA A 152 5.21 -26.38 12.77
CA ALA A 152 6.39 -26.71 13.56
C ALA A 152 7.57 -27.22 12.71
N ARG A 153 7.29 -27.90 11.59
CA ARG A 153 8.32 -28.39 10.65
C ARG A 153 9.14 -27.28 10.00
N TYR A 154 8.52 -26.12 9.74
CA TYR A 154 9.14 -25.03 8.98
C TYR A 154 9.21 -23.74 9.81
N PRO A 155 9.97 -23.72 10.93
CA PRO A 155 9.99 -22.60 11.87
C PRO A 155 10.63 -21.32 11.30
N ASP A 156 11.39 -21.44 10.21
CA ASP A 156 11.94 -20.32 9.44
C ASP A 156 10.89 -19.65 8.53
N THR A 157 9.74 -20.29 8.31
CA THR A 157 8.65 -19.77 7.48
C THR A 157 7.35 -19.54 8.23
N PHE A 158 7.00 -20.43 9.15
CA PHE A 158 5.76 -20.34 9.90
C PHE A 158 6.01 -20.09 11.38
N ARG A 159 5.10 -19.34 11.98
CA ARG A 159 4.96 -19.20 13.43
C ARG A 159 3.50 -19.38 13.80
N PHE A 160 3.22 -20.27 14.74
CA PHE A 160 1.85 -20.45 15.26
C PHE A 160 1.50 -19.28 16.18
N VAL A 161 0.41 -18.59 15.89
CA VAL A 161 -0.10 -17.46 16.69
C VAL A 161 -1.61 -17.62 16.90
N THR A 162 -2.12 -17.12 18.02
CA THR A 162 -3.53 -17.23 18.43
C THR A 162 -4.15 -15.89 18.83
N THR A 163 -3.42 -14.78 18.62
CA THR A 163 -3.85 -13.42 18.94
C THR A 163 -3.40 -12.45 17.86
N ALA A 164 -4.07 -11.30 17.76
CA ALA A 164 -3.70 -10.25 16.80
C ALA A 164 -2.31 -9.65 17.06
N GLN A 165 -1.87 -9.58 18.32
CA GLN A 165 -0.52 -9.15 18.70
C GLN A 165 0.58 -10.15 18.33
N GLY A 166 0.23 -11.39 17.97
CA GLY A 166 1.19 -12.42 17.60
C GLY A 166 2.17 -11.89 16.54
N LYS A 167 3.47 -11.88 16.84
CA LYS A 167 4.48 -11.31 15.95
C LYS A 167 4.61 -12.15 14.68
N THR A 168 4.42 -11.53 13.53
CA THR A 168 4.88 -12.06 12.24
C THR A 168 6.41 -12.23 12.26
N LEU A 169 6.94 -13.14 11.44
CA LEU A 169 8.37 -13.32 11.24
C LEU A 169 8.98 -12.15 10.46
#